data_AF-D1AXQ8-F1
#
_entry.id   AF-D1AXQ8-F1
#
_cell.length_a   1.000
_cell.length_b   1.000
_cell.length_c   1.000
_cell.angle_alpha   90.00
_cell.angle_beta   90.00
_cell.angle_gamma   90.00
#
_symmetry.space_group_name_H-M   'P 1'
#
loop_
_entity.id
_entity.type
_entity.pdbx_description
1 polymer ?
#
loop_
_entity_poly.entity_id
_entity_poly.type
_entity_poly.pdbx_seq_one_letter_code
_entity_poly.pdbx_strand_id
1 'polypeptide(L)'
;MIKLFTRFKLKLFKYIMSNSKIYGKVRFQKINSYTQYMVILIILLILSIIFISIKFSYKILLIFYSLLNVYMLYFFLFYYPYERKRNIRYMNKILQEKKEEYIKELNEEKIKLNINNIKLLTLKDDFDYDIYSWDIENKYSIVIGKKSEKNSDIDIDLSNHEYSHLVSRIHGLLNKVDEKWYYEDLGSKNGSGIERKNKIKEKLVANKSYLVEAGDIIYIGVIKILVN
;
A
#
# COMPACT_ATOMS: atom_id res chain seq x y z
N MET A 1 -50.26 -12.76 -13.80
CA MET A 1 -49.94 -11.32 -14.01
C MET A 1 -49.47 -10.58 -12.76
N ILE A 2 -50.14 -10.70 -11.61
CA ILE A 2 -49.85 -9.93 -10.38
C ILE A 2 -48.40 -10.15 -9.84
N LYS A 3 -47.89 -11.40 -9.85
CA LYS A 3 -46.51 -11.72 -9.42
C LYS A 3 -45.40 -11.14 -10.31
N LEU A 4 -45.69 -10.89 -11.59
CA LEU A 4 -44.71 -10.32 -12.51
C LEU A 4 -44.58 -8.81 -12.28
N PHE A 5 -45.71 -8.15 -12.04
CA PHE A 5 -45.80 -6.71 -11.76
C PHE A 5 -45.13 -6.34 -10.42
N THR A 6 -45.28 -7.17 -9.39
CA THR A 6 -44.60 -6.97 -8.10
C THR A 6 -43.08 -7.13 -8.21
N ARG A 7 -42.59 -8.12 -8.97
CA ARG A 7 -41.16 -8.28 -9.25
C ARG A 7 -40.57 -7.11 -10.05
N PHE A 8 -41.31 -6.60 -11.03
CA PHE A 8 -40.90 -5.44 -11.82
C PHE A 8 -40.87 -4.16 -10.96
N LYS A 9 -41.90 -3.96 -10.14
CA LYS A 9 -41.98 -2.85 -9.18
C LYS A 9 -40.81 -2.90 -8.20
N LEU A 10 -40.47 -4.06 -7.63
CA LEU A 10 -39.31 -4.23 -6.74
C LEU A 10 -37.97 -3.94 -7.42
N LYS A 11 -37.78 -4.39 -8.67
CA LYS A 11 -36.57 -4.09 -9.46
C LYS A 11 -36.45 -2.61 -9.80
N LEU A 12 -37.55 -1.98 -10.21
CA LEU A 12 -37.60 -0.56 -10.54
C LEU A 12 -37.37 0.31 -9.29
N PHE A 13 -38.00 -0.06 -8.16
CA PHE A 13 -37.81 0.62 -6.88
C PHE A 13 -36.37 0.51 -6.39
N LYS A 14 -35.73 -0.65 -6.57
CA LYS A 14 -34.30 -0.86 -6.26
C LYS A 14 -33.35 -0.05 -7.16
N TYR A 15 -33.79 0.37 -8.34
CA TYR A 15 -33.03 1.24 -9.25
C TYR A 15 -33.22 2.74 -8.94
N ILE A 16 -34.42 3.11 -8.48
CA ILE A 16 -34.78 4.48 -8.07
C ILE A 16 -34.24 4.80 -6.66
N MET A 17 -34.24 3.83 -5.75
CA MET A 17 -33.75 3.98 -4.38
C MET A 17 -32.22 3.90 -4.39
N SER A 18 -31.58 5.01 -4.03
CA SER A 18 -30.13 5.17 -3.95
C SER A 18 -29.47 4.02 -3.19
N ASN A 19 -28.71 3.18 -3.89
CA ASN A 19 -27.72 2.32 -3.26
C ASN A 19 -26.60 3.24 -2.73
N SER A 20 -26.67 3.61 -1.45
CA SER A 20 -25.56 4.23 -0.73
C SER A 20 -24.45 3.19 -0.56
N LYS A 21 -23.59 3.04 -1.56
CA LYS A 21 -22.34 2.31 -1.37
C LYS A 21 -21.41 3.21 -0.59
N ILE A 22 -21.11 2.79 0.63
CA ILE A 22 -20.10 3.41 1.49
C ILE A 22 -18.74 3.12 0.83
N TYR A 23 -18.04 4.17 0.45
CA TYR A 23 -16.62 4.11 0.10
C TYR A 23 -15.90 4.95 1.15
N GLY A 24 -15.19 4.31 2.08
CA GLY A 24 -14.42 4.99 3.14
C GLY A 24 -15.25 5.49 4.34
N LYS A 25 -14.65 6.40 5.12
CA LYS A 25 -15.18 6.94 6.40
C LYS A 25 -16.42 7.84 6.25
N VAL A 26 -16.84 8.12 5.02
CA VAL A 26 -17.92 9.06 4.74
C VAL A 26 -19.12 8.27 4.19
N ARG A 27 -20.27 8.40 4.85
CA ARG A 27 -21.54 7.85 4.36
C ARG A 27 -21.96 8.61 3.12
N PHE A 28 -21.67 8.05 1.95
CA PHE A 28 -22.01 8.66 0.68
C PHE A 28 -23.34 8.11 0.17
N GLN A 29 -24.40 8.92 0.27
CA GLN A 29 -25.62 8.68 -0.50
C GLN A 29 -25.30 8.92 -1.97
N LYS A 30 -25.49 7.91 -2.81
CA LYS A 30 -25.39 8.06 -4.27
C LYS A 30 -26.53 8.95 -4.70
N ILE A 31 -26.29 10.25 -4.87
CA ILE A 31 -27.36 11.17 -5.24
C ILE A 31 -27.68 10.93 -6.71
N ASN A 32 -28.62 10.01 -6.96
CA ASN A 32 -29.13 9.66 -8.28
C ASN A 32 -30.17 10.71 -8.75
N SER A 33 -30.00 11.97 -8.36
CA SER A 33 -30.88 13.11 -8.63
C SER A 33 -31.18 13.25 -10.12
N TYR A 34 -30.16 13.13 -10.95
CA TYR A 34 -30.29 13.15 -12.42
C TYR A 34 -31.18 12.02 -12.96
N THR A 35 -31.11 10.82 -12.37
CA THR A 35 -31.97 9.71 -12.80
C THR A 35 -33.42 9.92 -12.40
N GLN A 36 -33.69 10.57 -11.27
CA GLN A 36 -35.04 10.90 -10.86
C GLN A 36 -35.65 11.93 -11.80
N TYR A 37 -34.88 12.95 -12.22
CA TYR A 37 -35.31 13.90 -13.23
C TYR A 37 -35.61 13.24 -14.58
N MET A 38 -34.70 12.38 -15.06
CA MET A 38 -34.89 11.67 -16.33
C MET A 38 -36.15 10.79 -16.30
N VAL A 39 -36.45 10.16 -15.17
CA VAL A 39 -37.69 9.38 -15.00
C VAL A 39 -38.93 10.28 -15.06
N ILE A 40 -38.91 11.44 -14.40
CA ILE A 40 -40.04 12.40 -14.44
C ILE A 40 -40.27 12.90 -15.88
N LEU A 41 -39.20 13.19 -16.62
CA LEU A 41 -39.26 13.63 -18.01
C LEU A 41 -39.86 12.57 -18.93
N ILE A 42 -39.48 11.30 -18.75
CA ILE A 42 -40.06 10.16 -19.48
C ILE A 42 -41.55 10.02 -19.17
N ILE A 43 -41.96 10.18 -17.91
CA ILE A 43 -43.37 10.13 -17.50
C ILE A 43 -44.17 11.27 -18.18
N LEU A 44 -43.63 12.49 -18.22
CA LEU A 44 -44.26 13.64 -18.87
C LEU A 44 -44.39 13.45 -20.40
N LEU A 45 -43.41 12.81 -21.05
CA LEU A 45 -43.49 12.43 -22.46
C LEU A 45 -44.57 11.38 -22.73
N ILE A 46 -44.71 10.37 -21.86
CA ILE A 46 -45.77 9.37 -22.00
C ILE A 46 -47.15 10.02 -21.83
N LEU A 47 -47.30 10.93 -20.87
CA LEU A 47 -48.54 11.68 -20.65
C LEU A 47 -48.90 12.55 -21.86
N SER A 48 -47.92 13.19 -22.51
CA SER A 48 -48.18 14.01 -23.71
C SER A 48 -48.68 13.16 -24.89
N ILE A 49 -48.11 11.95 -25.07
CA ILE A 49 -48.55 11.00 -26.10
C ILE A 49 -50.00 10.54 -25.86
N ILE A 50 -50.34 10.20 -24.61
CA ILE A 50 -51.71 9.82 -24.23
C ILE A 50 -52.68 10.98 -24.49
N PHE A 51 -52.26 12.20 -24.15
CA PHE A 51 -53.09 13.39 -24.32
C PHE A 51 -53.41 13.70 -25.80
N ILE A 52 -52.45 13.49 -26.70
CA ILE A 52 -52.66 13.61 -28.16
C ILE A 52 -53.65 12.55 -28.66
N SER A 53 -53.56 11.31 -28.15
CA SER A 53 -54.41 10.20 -28.58
C SER A 53 -55.90 10.38 -28.27
N ILE A 54 -56.25 11.18 -27.24
CA ILE A 54 -57.63 11.42 -26.78
C ILE A 54 -58.30 12.60 -27.53
N LYS A 55 -57.63 13.24 -28.50
CA LYS A 55 -58.14 14.38 -29.29
C LYS A 55 -58.65 15.56 -28.43
N PHE A 56 -57.93 15.94 -27.39
CA PHE A 56 -58.22 17.13 -26.58
C PHE A 56 -58.17 18.43 -27.42
N SER A 57 -58.83 19.48 -26.91
CA SER A 57 -58.80 20.81 -27.53
C SER A 57 -57.38 21.37 -27.61
N TYR A 58 -57.03 21.95 -28.77
CA TYR A 58 -55.71 22.53 -29.04
C TYR A 58 -55.30 23.61 -28.03
N LYS A 59 -56.27 24.33 -27.43
CA LYS A 59 -56.01 25.34 -26.40
C LYS A 59 -55.41 24.73 -25.13
N ILE A 60 -55.90 23.57 -24.71
CA ILE A 60 -55.41 22.86 -23.51
C ILE A 60 -54.03 22.28 -23.78
N LEU A 61 -53.82 21.74 -24.98
CA LEU A 61 -52.53 21.22 -25.43
C LEU A 61 -51.43 22.30 -25.36
N LEU A 62 -51.75 23.51 -25.82
CA LEU A 62 -50.82 24.65 -25.84
C LEU A 62 -50.41 25.09 -24.42
N ILE A 63 -51.36 25.13 -23.49
CA ILE A 63 -51.08 25.45 -22.07
C ILE A 63 -50.15 24.40 -21.46
N PHE A 64 -50.40 23.12 -21.71
CA PHE A 64 -49.57 22.02 -21.20
C PHE A 64 -48.13 22.09 -21.73
N TYR A 65 -47.96 22.31 -23.04
CA TYR A 65 -46.63 22.45 -23.63
C TYR A 65 -45.88 23.68 -23.11
N SER A 66 -46.57 24.79 -22.84
CA SER A 66 -45.97 25.96 -22.21
C SER A 66 -45.40 25.64 -20.82
N LEU A 67 -46.19 24.98 -19.97
CA LEU A 67 -45.75 24.54 -18.63
C LEU A 67 -44.56 23.57 -18.69
N LEU A 68 -44.58 22.63 -19.64
CA LEU A 68 -43.47 21.69 -19.85
C LEU A 68 -42.19 22.44 -20.25
N ASN A 69 -42.28 23.42 -21.15
CA ASN A 69 -41.12 24.20 -21.57
C ASN A 69 -40.52 25.01 -20.41
N VAL A 70 -41.36 25.62 -19.56
CA VAL A 70 -40.90 26.32 -18.35
C VAL A 70 -40.16 25.36 -17.40
N TYR A 71 -40.69 24.15 -17.22
CA TYR A 71 -40.03 23.12 -16.41
C TYR A 71 -38.67 22.71 -16.99
N MET A 72 -38.60 22.48 -18.31
CA MET A 72 -37.35 22.15 -19.01
C MET A 72 -36.31 23.27 -18.86
N LEU A 73 -36.75 24.52 -19.01
CA LEU A 73 -35.88 25.69 -18.91
C LEU A 73 -35.31 25.83 -17.48
N TYR A 74 -36.16 25.64 -16.46
CA TYR A 74 -35.73 25.63 -15.06
C TYR A 74 -34.67 24.55 -14.81
N PHE A 75 -34.89 23.34 -15.32
CA PHE A 75 -33.93 22.25 -15.15
C PHE A 75 -32.58 22.56 -15.77
N PHE A 76 -32.55 23.02 -17.04
CA PHE A 76 -31.30 23.28 -17.74
C PHE A 76 -30.53 24.47 -17.15
N LEU A 77 -31.23 25.52 -16.72
CA LEU A 77 -30.60 26.73 -16.19
C LEU A 77 -30.14 26.59 -14.74
N PHE A 78 -30.94 25.93 -13.90
CA PHE A 78 -30.70 25.94 -12.45
C PHE A 78 -30.30 24.58 -11.91
N TYR A 79 -31.09 23.55 -12.18
CA TYR A 79 -30.89 22.24 -11.54
C TYR A 79 -29.65 21.52 -12.07
N TYR A 80 -29.52 21.37 -13.39
CA TYR A 80 -28.43 20.65 -14.04
C TYR A 80 -27.04 21.19 -13.68
N PRO A 81 -26.73 22.50 -13.81
CA PRO A 81 -25.41 23.02 -13.48
C PRO A 81 -25.11 22.93 -11.97
N TYR A 82 -26.10 23.14 -11.10
CA TYR A 82 -25.92 23.01 -9.66
C TYR A 82 -25.52 21.58 -9.25
N GLU A 83 -26.28 20.60 -9.74
CA GLU A 83 -26.03 19.18 -9.49
C GLU A 83 -24.66 18.74 -10.06
N ARG A 84 -24.32 19.20 -11.27
CA ARG A 84 -23.03 18.92 -11.89
C ARG A 84 -21.86 19.47 -11.06
N LYS A 85 -21.97 20.71 -10.58
CA LYS A 85 -20.95 21.33 -9.72
C LYS A 85 -20.78 20.57 -8.40
N ARG A 86 -21.88 20.11 -7.80
CA ARG A 86 -21.84 19.27 -6.60
C ARG A 86 -21.14 17.94 -6.86
N ASN A 87 -21.44 17.27 -7.98
CA ASN A 87 -20.82 16.00 -8.36
C ASN A 87 -19.32 16.15 -8.64
N ILE A 88 -18.89 17.24 -9.28
CA ILE A 88 -17.46 17.51 -9.51
C ILE A 88 -16.74 17.70 -8.17
N ARG A 89 -17.30 18.53 -7.26
CA ARG A 89 -16.74 18.73 -5.92
C ARG A 89 -16.66 17.40 -5.15
N TYR A 90 -17.67 16.55 -5.29
CA TYR A 90 -17.71 15.21 -4.70
C TYR A 90 -16.59 14.30 -5.23
N MET A 91 -16.43 14.22 -6.55
CA MET A 91 -15.39 13.40 -7.17
C MET A 91 -13.99 13.87 -6.79
N ASN A 92 -13.75 15.18 -6.77
CA ASN A 92 -12.45 15.73 -6.39
C ASN A 92 -12.09 15.39 -4.95
N LYS A 93 -13.06 15.42 -4.03
CA LYS A 93 -12.83 15.01 -2.63
C LYS A 93 -12.42 13.54 -2.52
N ILE A 94 -13.08 12.64 -3.25
CA ILE A 94 -12.73 11.21 -3.27
C ILE A 94 -11.34 10.99 -3.84
N LEU A 95 -11.02 11.67 -4.95
CA LEU A 95 -9.71 11.56 -5.57
C LEU A 95 -8.60 12.04 -4.62
N GLN A 96 -8.88 13.10 -3.84
CA GLN A 96 -7.94 13.60 -2.85
C GLN A 96 -7.74 12.60 -1.69
N GLU A 97 -8.81 12.08 -1.10
CA GLU A 97 -8.71 11.08 -0.01
C GLU A 97 -7.96 9.82 -0.48
N LYS A 98 -8.25 9.32 -1.68
CA LYS A 98 -7.52 8.18 -2.27
C LYS A 98 -6.06 8.49 -2.53
N LYS A 99 -5.75 9.71 -2.98
CA LYS A 99 -4.36 10.14 -3.20
C LYS A 99 -3.59 10.17 -1.88
N GLU A 100 -4.20 10.67 -0.81
CA GLU A 100 -3.60 10.69 0.52
C GLU A 100 -3.34 9.28 1.07
N GLU A 101 -4.30 8.36 0.89
CA GLU A 101 -4.16 6.94 1.23
C GLU A 101 -2.99 6.29 0.48
N TYR A 102 -2.93 6.49 -0.84
CA TYR A 102 -1.84 5.96 -1.67
C TYR A 102 -0.46 6.53 -1.30
N ILE A 103 -0.37 7.83 -1.00
CA ILE A 103 0.89 8.45 -0.54
C ILE A 103 1.33 7.83 0.79
N LYS A 104 0.39 7.54 1.69
CA LYS A 104 0.68 6.90 2.96
C LYS A 104 1.25 5.48 2.75
N GLU A 105 0.62 4.67 1.91
CA GLU A 105 1.11 3.33 1.56
C GLU A 105 2.51 3.37 0.97
N LEU A 106 2.77 4.26 0.00
CA LEU A 106 4.10 4.45 -0.59
C LEU A 106 5.15 4.85 0.45
N ASN A 107 4.80 5.73 1.39
CA ASN A 107 5.71 6.14 2.45
C ASN A 107 6.02 4.99 3.41
N GLU A 108 5.02 4.18 3.76
CA GLU A 108 5.23 2.98 4.59
C GLU A 108 6.13 1.95 3.90
N GLU A 109 5.95 1.75 2.60
CA GLU A 109 6.80 0.87 1.79
C GLU A 109 8.23 1.41 1.67
N LYS A 110 8.38 2.72 1.43
CA LYS A 110 9.69 3.38 1.40
C LYS A 110 10.40 3.32 2.75
N ILE A 111 9.67 3.47 3.86
CA ILE A 111 10.20 3.29 5.21
C ILE A 111 10.69 1.85 5.40
N LYS A 112 9.92 0.84 4.99
CA LYS A 112 10.36 -0.57 5.05
C LYS A 112 11.61 -0.83 4.22
N LEU A 113 11.68 -0.27 3.00
CA LEU A 113 12.85 -0.38 2.15
C LEU A 113 14.08 0.32 2.76
N ASN A 114 13.91 1.51 3.34
CA ASN A 114 15.00 2.21 4.02
C ASN A 114 15.46 1.51 5.30
N ILE A 115 14.55 0.89 6.06
CA ILE A 115 14.90 0.11 7.26
C ILE A 115 15.74 -1.12 6.89
N ASN A 116 15.54 -1.70 5.70
CA ASN A 116 16.27 -2.89 5.26
C ASN A 116 17.52 -2.58 4.42
N ASN A 117 17.82 -1.30 4.17
CA ASN A 117 18.99 -0.92 3.39
C ASN A 117 20.24 -0.96 4.27
N ILE A 118 20.73 -2.18 4.51
CA ILE A 118 21.98 -2.44 5.23
C ILE A 118 23.14 -1.92 4.36
N LYS A 119 23.86 -0.92 4.89
CA LYS A 119 25.00 -0.27 4.24
C LYS A 119 26.30 -0.51 4.98
N LEU A 120 26.24 -0.73 6.28
CA LEU A 120 27.40 -0.74 7.15
C LEU A 120 27.40 -2.00 8.03
N LEU A 121 28.58 -2.57 8.20
CA LEU A 121 28.85 -3.53 9.27
C LEU A 121 29.78 -2.86 10.26
N THR A 122 29.37 -2.77 11.52
CA THR A 122 30.12 -2.04 12.55
C THR A 122 30.60 -3.00 13.63
N LEU A 123 31.91 -3.10 13.80
CA LEU A 123 32.55 -3.81 14.90
C LEU A 123 32.28 -3.07 16.21
N LYS A 124 31.75 -3.79 17.19
CA LYS A 124 31.43 -3.29 18.53
C LYS A 124 32.41 -3.83 19.57
N ASP A 125 32.70 -3.02 20.58
CA ASP A 125 33.43 -3.47 21.77
C ASP A 125 32.51 -4.18 22.79
N ASP A 126 33.08 -4.54 23.94
CA ASP A 126 32.34 -5.20 25.03
C ASP A 126 31.29 -4.27 25.68
N PHE A 127 31.46 -2.95 25.57
CA PHE A 127 30.56 -1.90 26.07
C PHE A 127 29.59 -1.34 25.00
N ASP A 128 29.50 -1.98 23.83
CA ASP A 128 28.67 -1.60 22.68
C ASP A 128 29.07 -0.27 21.99
N TYR A 129 30.30 0.21 22.18
CA TYR A 129 30.87 1.31 21.39
C TYR A 129 31.33 0.84 20.01
N ASP A 130 31.22 1.73 19.01
CA ASP A 130 31.68 1.48 17.65
C ASP A 130 33.21 1.59 17.58
N ILE A 131 33.88 0.50 17.21
CA ILE A 131 35.33 0.46 16.99
C ILE A 131 35.67 0.81 15.54
N TYR A 132 35.00 0.14 14.59
CA TYR A 132 35.29 0.26 13.17
C TYR A 132 34.07 -0.11 12.33
N SER A 133 33.91 0.51 11.16
CA SER A 133 32.79 0.21 10.24
C SER A 133 33.28 -0.09 8.83
N TRP A 134 32.72 -1.13 8.22
CA TRP A 134 32.91 -1.48 6.82
C TRP A 134 31.70 -1.06 5.99
N ASP A 135 31.93 -0.33 4.90
CA ASP A 135 30.91 -0.04 3.89
C ASP A 135 30.70 -1.25 2.98
N ILE A 136 29.44 -1.65 2.86
CA ILE A 136 28.97 -2.83 2.16
C ILE A 136 27.85 -2.54 1.16
N GLU A 137 27.50 -1.27 0.94
CA GLU A 137 26.36 -0.87 0.09
C GLU A 137 26.45 -1.45 -1.33
N ASN A 138 27.67 -1.49 -1.90
CA ASN A 138 27.95 -1.99 -3.24
C ASN A 138 28.53 -3.41 -3.28
N LYS A 139 28.49 -4.16 -2.17
CA LYS A 139 28.97 -5.54 -2.11
C LYS A 139 27.81 -6.53 -2.23
N TYR A 140 28.08 -7.67 -2.88
CA TYR A 140 27.13 -8.79 -2.97
C TYR A 140 27.47 -9.94 -2.03
N SER A 141 28.73 -10.02 -1.61
CA SER A 141 29.25 -11.08 -0.75
C SER A 141 30.38 -10.52 0.11
N ILE A 142 30.46 -10.98 1.36
CA ILE A 142 31.42 -10.53 2.36
C ILE A 142 31.89 -11.73 3.17
N VAL A 143 33.17 -12.06 3.06
CA VAL A 143 33.79 -13.12 3.85
C VAL A 143 34.34 -12.54 5.16
N ILE A 144 33.95 -13.13 6.29
CA ILE A 144 34.41 -12.73 7.63
C ILE A 144 35.35 -13.82 8.18
N GLY A 145 36.52 -13.42 8.68
CA GLY A 145 37.49 -14.38 9.19
C GLY A 145 38.81 -13.77 9.65
N LYS A 146 39.90 -14.52 9.49
CA LYS A 146 41.26 -14.07 9.78
C LYS A 146 42.15 -14.17 8.55
N LYS A 147 42.69 -13.05 8.11
CA LYS A 147 43.68 -13.02 7.02
C LYS A 147 44.92 -13.81 7.40
N SER A 148 45.42 -14.54 6.42
CA SER A 148 46.71 -15.22 6.45
C SER A 148 47.25 -15.28 5.03
N GLU A 149 48.55 -15.55 4.86
CA GLU A 149 49.17 -15.69 3.53
C GLU A 149 48.46 -16.70 2.61
N LYS A 150 47.77 -17.69 3.20
CA LYS A 150 47.03 -18.73 2.45
C LYS A 150 45.58 -18.35 2.14
N ASN A 151 45.01 -17.36 2.82
CA ASN A 151 43.61 -16.94 2.70
C ASN A 151 43.54 -15.41 2.61
N SER A 152 43.84 -14.86 1.43
CA SER A 152 43.80 -13.42 1.15
C SER A 152 42.38 -12.86 1.00
N ASP A 153 41.43 -13.72 0.62
CA ASP A 153 40.10 -13.34 0.14
C ASP A 153 39.11 -13.13 1.30
N ILE A 154 39.52 -12.36 2.30
CA ILE A 154 38.73 -12.02 3.48
C ILE A 154 38.41 -10.53 3.41
N ASP A 155 37.12 -10.21 3.36
CA ASP A 155 36.64 -8.84 3.34
C ASP A 155 36.76 -8.17 4.71
N ILE A 156 36.35 -8.88 5.76
CA ILE A 156 36.38 -8.42 7.14
C ILE A 156 37.39 -9.27 7.91
N ASP A 157 38.55 -8.66 8.17
CA ASP A 157 39.64 -9.30 8.89
C ASP A 157 39.57 -8.99 10.40
N LEU A 158 39.42 -10.03 11.19
CA LEU A 158 39.40 -9.98 12.66
C LEU A 158 40.67 -10.55 13.28
N SER A 159 41.76 -10.68 12.51
CA SER A 159 43.05 -11.19 12.98
C SER A 159 43.63 -10.39 14.17
N ASN A 160 43.45 -9.07 14.17
CA ASN A 160 43.99 -8.14 15.16
C ASN A 160 43.05 -7.90 16.37
N HIS A 161 41.91 -8.59 16.44
CA HIS A 161 40.98 -8.44 17.57
C HIS A 161 41.51 -9.18 18.82
N GLU A 162 41.20 -8.70 20.03
CA GLU A 162 41.59 -9.37 21.29
C GLU A 162 41.12 -10.83 21.34
N TYR A 163 39.85 -11.05 20.97
CA TYR A 163 39.25 -12.37 20.83
C TYR A 163 39.51 -13.07 19.47
N SER A 164 40.54 -12.69 18.70
CA SER A 164 40.81 -13.29 17.37
C SER A 164 41.07 -14.81 17.43
N HIS A 165 41.53 -15.33 18.57
CA HIS A 165 41.69 -16.76 18.81
C HIS A 165 40.36 -17.53 18.72
N LEU A 166 39.22 -16.86 18.91
CA LEU A 166 37.89 -17.44 18.76
C LEU A 166 37.36 -17.41 17.32
N VAL A 167 38.03 -16.68 16.42
CA VAL A 167 37.64 -16.55 15.02
C VAL A 167 38.33 -17.63 14.19
N SER A 168 37.58 -18.33 13.32
CA SER A 168 38.14 -19.26 12.34
C SER A 168 38.76 -18.51 11.16
N ARG A 169 39.65 -19.14 10.38
CA ARG A 169 40.28 -18.47 9.23
C ARG A 169 39.24 -17.97 8.23
N ILE A 170 38.28 -18.83 7.91
CA ILE A 170 37.02 -18.48 7.24
C ILE A 170 35.95 -18.84 8.27
N HIS A 171 35.26 -17.84 8.82
CA HIS A 171 34.31 -18.04 9.90
C HIS A 171 32.88 -18.05 9.38
N GLY A 172 32.53 -17.04 8.60
CA GLY A 172 31.19 -16.90 8.07
C GLY A 172 31.16 -16.02 6.83
N LEU A 173 30.01 -16.04 6.18
CA LEU A 173 29.75 -15.37 4.92
C LEU A 173 28.45 -14.59 5.02
N LEU A 174 28.49 -13.34 4.59
CA LEU A 174 27.30 -12.53 4.33
C LEU A 174 27.07 -12.48 2.82
N ASN A 175 25.90 -12.90 2.36
CA ASN A 175 25.51 -12.85 0.96
C ASN A 175 24.23 -12.03 0.78
N LYS A 176 24.21 -11.19 -0.26
CA LYS A 176 23.05 -10.38 -0.65
C LYS A 176 22.27 -11.09 -1.77
N VAL A 177 21.01 -11.43 -1.49
CA VAL A 177 20.07 -12.06 -2.44
C VAL A 177 18.76 -11.29 -2.40
N ASP A 178 18.27 -10.83 -3.55
CA ASP A 178 17.03 -10.03 -3.67
C ASP A 178 16.98 -8.85 -2.67
N GLU A 179 18.06 -8.07 -2.60
CA GLU A 179 18.23 -6.93 -1.68
C GLU A 179 18.16 -7.28 -0.18
N LYS A 180 18.29 -8.57 0.18
CA LYS A 180 18.33 -9.04 1.56
C LYS A 180 19.68 -9.69 1.87
N TRP A 181 20.17 -9.47 3.08
CA TRP A 181 21.42 -10.04 3.54
C TRP A 181 21.18 -11.32 4.35
N TYR A 182 21.96 -12.34 4.04
CA TYR A 182 21.92 -13.63 4.72
C TYR A 182 23.30 -13.94 5.28
N TYR A 183 23.40 -14.20 6.57
CA TYR A 183 24.63 -14.66 7.21
C TYR A 183 24.60 -16.19 7.33
N GLU A 184 25.74 -16.80 7.04
CA GLU A 184 25.97 -18.24 7.14
C GLU A 184 27.29 -18.50 7.88
N ASP A 185 27.25 -19.34 8.90
CA ASP A 185 28.44 -19.84 9.59
C ASP A 185 29.03 -21.01 8.80
N LEU A 186 30.27 -20.87 8.33
CA LEU A 186 30.93 -21.85 7.45
C LEU A 186 31.62 -22.98 8.23
N GLY A 187 30.95 -23.50 9.26
CA GLY A 187 31.49 -24.58 10.10
C GLY A 187 32.60 -24.12 11.04
N SER A 188 32.50 -22.89 11.54
CA SER A 188 33.48 -22.32 12.46
C SER A 188 33.60 -23.14 13.75
N LYS A 189 34.79 -23.16 14.35
CA LYS A 189 35.06 -23.95 15.57
C LYS A 189 34.23 -23.50 16.78
N ASN A 190 34.07 -22.18 16.96
CA ASN A 190 33.40 -21.61 18.13
C ASN A 190 31.94 -21.22 17.85
N GLY A 191 31.50 -21.36 16.60
CA GLY A 191 30.15 -21.03 16.17
C GLY A 191 29.87 -19.53 16.08
N SER A 192 28.69 -19.23 15.55
CA SER A 192 28.14 -17.89 15.42
C SER A 192 26.79 -17.76 16.11
N GLY A 193 26.38 -16.53 16.37
CA GLY A 193 25.05 -16.20 16.90
C GLY A 193 24.48 -14.95 16.23
N ILE A 194 23.17 -14.74 16.36
CA ILE A 194 22.52 -13.48 15.99
C ILE A 194 21.71 -12.99 17.21
N GLU A 195 21.89 -11.73 17.59
CA GLU A 195 20.97 -11.02 18.47
C GLU A 195 20.08 -10.13 17.60
N ARG A 196 18.78 -10.39 17.65
CA ARG A 196 17.78 -9.61 16.95
C ARG A 196 17.61 -8.24 17.60
N LYS A 197 17.12 -7.25 16.85
CA LYS A 197 16.80 -5.90 17.38
C LYS A 197 15.99 -5.88 18.68
N ASN A 198 15.14 -6.89 18.91
CA ASN A 198 14.36 -7.07 20.13
C ASN A 198 15.11 -7.80 21.27
N LYS A 199 16.45 -7.87 21.21
CA LYS A 199 17.35 -8.50 22.18
C LYS A 199 17.24 -10.03 22.31
N ILE A 200 16.53 -10.69 21.40
CA ILE A 200 16.46 -12.16 21.35
C ILE A 200 17.75 -12.69 20.72
N LYS A 201 18.42 -13.60 21.43
CA LYS A 201 19.66 -14.26 20.98
C LYS A 201 19.36 -15.66 20.45
N GLU A 202 19.87 -15.97 19.26
CA GLU A 202 19.83 -17.31 18.68
C GLU A 202 21.24 -17.77 18.29
N LYS A 203 21.55 -19.04 18.60
CA LYS A 203 22.79 -19.67 18.13
C LYS A 203 22.54 -20.25 16.74
N LEU A 204 23.48 -20.01 15.82
CA LEU A 204 23.33 -20.45 14.45
C LEU A 204 23.78 -21.90 14.26
N VAL A 205 23.11 -22.59 13.35
CA VAL A 205 23.54 -23.89 12.86
C VAL A 205 24.50 -23.66 11.70
N ALA A 206 25.64 -24.34 11.72
CA ALA A 206 26.63 -24.26 10.65
C ALA A 206 26.04 -24.67 9.28
N ASN A 207 26.52 -24.03 8.22
CA ASN A 207 26.13 -24.21 6.82
C ASN A 207 24.62 -24.03 6.56
N LYS A 208 23.98 -23.18 7.37
CA LYS A 208 22.60 -22.74 7.19
C LYS A 208 22.58 -21.23 7.13
N SER A 209 21.91 -20.68 6.12
CA SER A 209 21.79 -19.24 5.94
C SER A 209 20.64 -18.68 6.77
N TYR A 210 20.87 -17.54 7.42
CA TYR A 210 19.92 -16.83 8.26
C TYR A 210 19.76 -15.40 7.74
N LEU A 211 18.51 -14.96 7.56
CA LEU A 211 18.20 -13.58 7.21
C LEU A 211 18.67 -12.64 8.31
N VAL A 212 19.32 -11.54 7.93
CA VAL A 212 19.79 -10.49 8.83
C VAL A 212 19.16 -9.17 8.43
N GLU A 213 18.69 -8.41 9.42
CA GLU A 213 18.04 -7.13 9.23
C GLU A 213 18.85 -6.00 9.90
N ALA A 214 18.61 -4.75 9.51
CA ALA A 214 19.30 -3.63 10.14
C ALA A 214 18.90 -3.51 11.63
N GLY A 215 19.90 -3.37 12.49
CA GLY A 215 19.81 -3.39 13.94
C GLY A 215 20.10 -4.75 14.57
N ASP A 216 20.29 -5.81 13.79
CA ASP A 216 20.75 -7.11 14.31
C ASP A 216 22.25 -7.07 14.63
N ILE A 217 22.68 -7.86 15.62
CA ILE A 217 24.10 -8.05 15.95
C ILE A 217 24.49 -9.50 15.60
N ILE A 218 25.43 -9.66 14.68
CA ILE A 218 26.06 -10.93 14.37
C ILE A 218 27.21 -11.16 15.36
N TYR A 219 27.20 -12.32 16.00
CA TYR A 219 28.28 -12.79 16.86
C TYR A 219 29.20 -13.73 16.08
N ILE A 220 30.47 -13.38 16.02
CA ILE A 220 31.55 -14.20 15.47
C ILE A 220 32.35 -14.75 16.65
N GLY A 221 31.99 -15.94 17.13
CA GLY A 221 32.36 -16.37 18.48
C GLY A 221 31.75 -15.44 19.54
N VAL A 222 32.56 -14.56 20.13
CA VAL A 222 32.12 -13.53 21.09
C VAL A 222 32.16 -12.11 20.51
N ILE A 223 32.79 -11.92 19.35
CA ILE A 223 32.96 -10.61 18.72
C ILE A 223 31.61 -10.16 18.15
N LYS A 224 31.23 -8.91 18.39
CA LYS A 224 29.95 -8.33 17.97
C LYS A 224 30.12 -7.49 16.70
N ILE A 225 29.33 -7.79 15.68
CA ILE A 225 29.21 -6.98 14.46
C ILE A 225 27.76 -6.53 14.34
N LEU A 226 27.54 -5.23 14.51
CA LEU A 226 26.25 -4.58 14.29
C LEU A 226 25.98 -4.42 12.79
N VAL A 227 24.78 -4.75 12.37
CA VAL A 227 24.31 -4.61 10.98
C VAL A 227 23.49 -3.33 10.87
N ASN A 228 23.93 -2.36 10.07
CA ASN A 228 23.37 -0.99 10.00
C ASN A 228 23.02 -0.55 8.59
#